data_AF-A0AAV0M723-F1
#
_entry.id   AF-A0AAV0M723-F1
#
_cell.length_a   1.000
_cell.length_b   1.000
_cell.length_c   1.000
_cell.angle_alpha   90.00
_cell.angle_beta   90.00
_cell.angle_gamma   90.00
#
_symmetry.space_group_name_H-M   'P 1'
#
loop_
_entity.id
_entity.type
_entity.pdbx_description
1 polymer ?
#
loop_
_entity_poly.entity_id
_entity_poly.type
_entity_poly.pdbx_seq_one_letter_code
_entity_poly.pdbx_strand_id
1 'polypeptide(L)'
;MLRMFSLRGLPWTPDGQQKVQVTVAELESLRSELVEVEEREAYLKAQLEHVDEILRTARLSGYLYIRSRWAALPGEPAVIDDIDIDDWLPRFVVLHGQCLFFYLLSTDLSPQDSTLLADVVEVGSLPEVRREDDEIRYSFYVLTRQGLRFECSSASKLQSQLCCT
;
A
#
# COMPACT_ATOMS: atom_id res chain seq x y z
N MET A 1 -16.18 0.58 -15.17
CA MET A 1 -16.18 0.31 -16.63
C MET A 1 -15.25 1.30 -17.29
N LEU A 2 -14.16 0.85 -17.90
CA LEU A 2 -13.38 1.68 -18.81
C LEU A 2 -14.18 1.77 -20.11
N ARG A 3 -14.74 2.94 -20.44
CA ARG A 3 -15.11 3.23 -21.83
C ARG A 3 -13.78 3.30 -22.59
N MET A 4 -13.41 2.19 -23.23
CA MET A 4 -12.39 2.25 -24.27
C MET A 4 -12.89 3.27 -25.28
N PHE A 5 -12.10 4.31 -25.53
CA PHE A 5 -12.38 5.30 -26.56
C PHE A 5 -12.76 4.56 -27.85
N SER A 6 -14.04 4.53 -28.20
CA SER A 6 -14.45 3.99 -29.47
C SER A 6 -14.22 5.08 -30.51
N LEU A 7 -12.95 5.37 -30.78
CA LEU A 7 -12.53 5.97 -32.03
C LEU A 7 -12.76 4.90 -33.11
N ARG A 8 -14.03 4.64 -33.45
CA ARG A 8 -14.39 3.84 -34.62
C ARG A 8 -13.91 4.63 -35.84
N GLY A 9 -12.70 4.31 -36.28
CA GLY A 9 -12.21 4.53 -37.63
C GLY A 9 -12.30 5.96 -38.16
N LEU A 10 -11.51 6.88 -37.59
CA LEU A 10 -11.06 8.01 -38.41
C LEU A 10 -9.91 7.50 -39.28
N PRO A 11 -10.03 7.51 -40.62
CA PRO A 11 -8.95 7.08 -41.50
C PRO A 11 -7.82 8.10 -41.36
N TRP A 12 -6.80 7.75 -40.58
CA TRP A 12 -5.53 8.46 -40.59
C TRP A 12 -4.77 8.03 -41.85
N THR A 13 -5.09 8.65 -42.98
CA THR A 13 -4.24 8.62 -44.17
C THR A 13 -3.20 9.73 -44.07
N PRO A 14 -1.90 9.44 -44.30
CA PRO A 14 -0.83 10.42 -44.20
C PRO A 14 -0.78 11.42 -45.38
N ASP A 15 -1.72 11.35 -46.33
CA ASP A 15 -1.73 12.19 -47.52
C ASP A 15 -2.86 13.24 -47.51
N GLY A 16 -2.44 14.50 -47.62
CA GLY A 16 -3.16 15.61 -48.27
C GLY A 16 -4.67 15.75 -48.07
N GLN A 17 -5.06 16.60 -47.11
CA GLN A 17 -6.34 17.34 -47.12
C GLN A 17 -7.65 16.52 -47.14
N GLN A 18 -7.76 15.43 -46.39
CA GLN A 18 -9.10 15.00 -45.96
C GLN A 18 -9.60 15.90 -44.82
N LYS A 19 -10.46 16.85 -45.16
CA LYS A 19 -11.21 17.67 -44.21
C LYS A 19 -12.16 16.76 -43.44
N VAL A 20 -11.76 16.30 -42.26
CA VAL A 20 -12.60 15.50 -41.36
C VAL A 20 -13.88 16.30 -41.08
N GLN A 21 -15.02 15.83 -41.60
CA GLN A 21 -16.33 16.42 -41.33
C GLN A 21 -16.82 15.90 -39.97
N VAL A 22 -16.35 16.51 -38.89
CA VAL A 22 -16.88 16.24 -37.56
C VAL A 22 -18.20 17.00 -37.43
N THR A 23 -19.28 16.29 -37.09
CA THR A 23 -20.56 16.93 -36.83
C THR A 23 -20.48 17.76 -35.54
N VAL A 24 -21.34 18.78 -35.42
CA VAL A 24 -21.39 19.61 -34.20
C VAL A 24 -21.65 18.76 -32.95
N ALA A 25 -22.51 17.74 -33.07
CA ALA A 25 -22.80 16.80 -32.00
C ALA A 25 -21.59 15.94 -31.59
N GLU A 26 -20.77 15.49 -32.55
CA GLU A 26 -19.53 14.75 -32.25
C GLU A 26 -18.48 15.65 -31.60
N LEU A 27 -18.35 16.90 -32.04
CA LEU A 27 -17.46 17.89 -31.39
C LEU A 27 -17.90 18.17 -29.96
N GLU A 28 -19.20 18.32 -29.71
CA GLU A 28 -19.76 18.53 -28.38
C GLU A 28 -19.56 17.30 -27.48
N SER A 29 -19.76 16.09 -28.01
CA SER A 29 -19.48 14.83 -27.30
C SER A 29 -18.01 14.73 -26.90
N LEU A 30 -17.09 14.98 -27.84
CA LEU A 30 -15.65 14.92 -27.57
C LEU A 30 -15.20 15.98 -26.55
N ARG A 31 -15.81 17.18 -26.57
CA ARG A 31 -15.55 18.21 -25.55
C ARG A 31 -16.04 17.79 -24.18
N SER A 32 -17.22 17.18 -24.09
CA SER A 32 -17.74 16.65 -22.83
C SER A 32 -16.82 15.56 -22.27
N GLU A 33 -16.41 14.62 -23.12
CA GLU A 33 -15.47 13.56 -22.74
C GLU A 33 -14.10 14.11 -22.33
N LEU A 34 -13.61 15.16 -22.99
CA LEU A 34 -12.36 15.83 -22.61
C LEU A 34 -12.47 16.42 -21.20
N VAL A 35 -13.57 17.13 -20.90
CA VAL A 35 -13.79 17.71 -19.56
C VAL A 35 -13.88 16.61 -18.49
N GLU A 36 -14.60 15.52 -18.75
CA GLU A 36 -14.65 14.38 -17.81
C GLU A 36 -13.27 13.78 -17.53
N VAL A 37 -12.41 13.70 -18.56
CA VAL A 37 -11.03 13.19 -18.41
C VAL A 37 -10.16 14.17 -17.64
N GLU A 38 -10.24 15.47 -17.94
CA GLU A 38 -9.50 16.52 -17.22
C GLU A 38 -9.87 16.55 -15.74
N GLU A 39 -11.16 16.43 -15.40
CA GLU A 39 -11.61 16.34 -14.01
C GLU A 39 -11.07 15.08 -13.31
N ARG A 40 -11.11 13.94 -14.00
CA ARG A 40 -10.57 12.68 -13.47
C ARG A 40 -9.04 12.75 -13.28
N GLU A 41 -8.33 13.39 -14.19
CA GLU A 41 -6.88 13.63 -14.07
C GLU A 41 -6.58 14.50 -12.85
N ALA A 42 -7.28 15.63 -12.71
CA ALA A 42 -7.11 16.53 -11.57
C ALA A 42 -7.36 15.82 -10.23
N TYR A 43 -8.41 14.98 -10.18
CA TYR A 43 -8.71 14.16 -9.00
C TYR A 43 -7.59 13.17 -8.66
N LEU A 44 -7.11 12.39 -9.65
CA LEU A 44 -6.04 11.43 -9.43
C LEU A 44 -4.72 12.11 -9.04
N LYS A 45 -4.43 13.27 -9.63
CA LYS A 45 -3.26 14.07 -9.28
C LYS A 45 -3.30 14.55 -7.83
N ALA A 46 -4.45 15.05 -7.38
CA ALA A 46 -4.63 15.45 -5.98
C ALA A 46 -4.44 14.27 -5.02
N GLN A 47 -4.91 13.07 -5.39
CA GLN A 47 -4.68 11.86 -4.58
C GLN A 47 -3.20 11.48 -4.50
N LEU A 48 -2.45 11.58 -5.61
CA LEU A 48 -1.02 11.29 -5.63
C LEU A 48 -0.23 12.32 -4.81
N GLU A 49 -0.57 13.60 -4.91
CA GLU A 49 0.05 14.67 -4.12
C GLU A 49 -0.17 14.44 -2.62
N HIS A 50 -1.37 13.99 -2.23
CA HIS A 50 -1.66 13.64 -0.84
C HIS A 50 -0.82 12.45 -0.34
N VAL A 51 -0.66 11.40 -1.15
CA VAL A 51 0.19 10.26 -0.79
C VAL A 51 1.66 10.66 -0.68
N ASP A 52 2.17 11.46 -1.63
CA ASP A 52 3.53 11.99 -1.58
C ASP A 52 3.78 12.82 -0.31
N GLU A 53 2.82 13.66 0.10
CA GLU A 53 2.90 14.43 1.34
C GLU A 53 2.96 13.53 2.58
N ILE A 54 2.11 12.50 2.65
CA ILE A 54 2.15 11.50 3.74
C ILE A 54 3.52 10.83 3.80
N LEU A 55 4.08 10.39 2.67
CA LEU A 55 5.36 9.70 2.64
C LEU A 55 6.53 10.61 3.01
N ARG A 56 6.48 11.89 2.64
CA ARG A 56 7.50 12.89 3.02
C ARG A 56 7.48 13.23 4.50
N THR A 57 6.31 13.17 5.13
CA THR A 57 6.12 13.50 6.56
C THR A 57 6.11 12.28 7.47
N ALA A 58 6.09 11.07 6.90
CA ALA A 58 6.17 9.82 7.63
C ALA A 58 7.49 9.73 8.41
N ARG A 59 7.40 9.25 9.65
CA ARG A 59 8.59 8.95 10.47
C ARG A 59 9.35 7.76 9.92
N LEU A 60 8.62 6.81 9.35
CA LEU A 60 9.17 5.60 8.74
C LEU A 60 8.24 5.12 7.63
N SER A 61 8.83 4.69 6.52
CA SER A 61 8.10 4.01 5.44
C SER A 61 8.98 2.95 4.80
N GLY A 62 8.43 1.78 4.49
CA GLY A 62 9.18 0.76 3.78
C GLY A 62 8.47 -0.59 3.73
N TYR A 63 9.00 -1.47 2.89
CA TYR A 63 8.53 -2.85 2.85
C TYR A 63 9.03 -3.65 4.04
N LEU A 64 8.13 -4.39 4.65
CA LEU A 64 8.40 -5.41 5.67
C LEU A 64 7.67 -6.69 5.26
N TYR A 65 8.29 -7.83 5.54
CA TYR A 65 7.53 -9.08 5.56
C TYR A 65 6.80 -9.13 6.89
N ILE A 66 5.49 -9.34 6.85
CA ILE A 66 4.64 -9.36 8.03
C ILE A 66 3.80 -10.63 8.04
N ARG A 67 3.64 -11.20 9.22
CA ARG A 67 2.59 -12.17 9.52
C ARG A 67 1.87 -11.77 10.80
N SER A 68 0.61 -12.15 10.90
CA SER A 68 -0.21 -11.86 12.07
C SER A 68 -0.37 -13.10 12.92
N ARG A 69 -0.24 -12.92 14.24
CA ARG A 69 -0.45 -13.94 15.25
C ARG A 69 -1.33 -13.38 16.36
N TRP A 70 -1.92 -14.25 17.15
CA TRP A 70 -2.66 -13.88 18.35
C TRP A 70 -1.86 -14.30 19.58
N ALA A 71 -1.65 -13.36 20.50
CA ALA A 71 -1.14 -13.65 21.83
C ALA A 71 -2.31 -13.87 22.79
N ALA A 72 -2.21 -14.86 23.67
CA ALA A 72 -3.22 -15.09 24.71
C ALA A 72 -3.25 -13.89 25.65
N LEU A 73 -4.44 -13.33 25.88
CA LEU A 73 -4.60 -12.28 26.87
C LEU A 73 -4.57 -12.87 28.30
N PRO A 74 -4.31 -12.05 29.34
CA PRO A 74 -4.31 -12.52 30.72
C PRO A 74 -5.63 -13.23 31.07
N GLY A 75 -5.56 -14.53 31.37
CA GLY A 75 -6.72 -15.36 31.72
C GLY A 75 -7.32 -16.18 30.57
N GLU A 76 -6.83 -16.03 29.35
CA GLU A 76 -7.23 -16.85 28.20
C GLU A 76 -6.38 -18.14 28.08
N PRO A 77 -6.93 -19.23 27.50
CA PRO A 77 -6.14 -20.40 27.16
C PRO A 77 -5.05 -20.06 26.13
N ALA A 78 -3.98 -20.86 26.11
CA ALA A 78 -2.92 -20.70 25.13
C ALA A 78 -3.48 -20.75 23.69
N VAL A 79 -3.07 -19.80 22.85
CA VAL A 79 -3.47 -19.75 21.45
C VAL A 79 -2.88 -20.97 20.73
N ILE A 80 -3.72 -21.70 20.00
CA ILE A 80 -3.27 -22.73 19.06
C ILE A 80 -2.70 -21.98 17.86
N ASP A 81 -1.37 -21.96 17.73
CA ASP A 81 -0.67 -21.31 16.64
C ASP A 81 -0.13 -22.36 15.66
N ASP A 82 -0.54 -22.25 14.40
CA ASP A 82 -0.03 -23.07 13.30
C ASP A 82 1.32 -22.50 12.83
N ILE A 83 2.34 -22.67 13.67
CA ILE A 83 3.72 -22.21 13.45
C ILE A 83 4.36 -22.78 12.17
N ASP A 84 3.82 -23.86 11.63
CA ASP A 84 4.34 -24.57 10.46
C ASP A 84 3.88 -23.97 9.12
N ILE A 85 3.02 -22.95 9.13
CA ILE A 85 2.56 -22.27 7.91
C ILE A 85 3.45 -21.05 7.63
N ASP A 86 4.12 -21.03 6.47
CA ASP A 86 4.82 -19.83 5.97
C ASP A 86 3.82 -18.84 5.36
N ASP A 87 3.24 -18.01 6.21
CA ASP A 87 2.25 -16.98 5.87
C ASP A 87 2.84 -15.56 5.86
N TRP A 88 4.17 -15.43 5.74
CA TRP A 88 4.83 -14.15 5.64
C TRP A 88 4.49 -13.45 4.32
N LEU A 89 3.90 -12.26 4.41
CA LEU A 89 3.51 -11.47 3.25
C LEU A 89 4.23 -10.13 3.23
N PRO A 90 4.74 -9.68 2.07
CA PRO A 90 5.27 -8.33 1.96
C PRO A 90 4.14 -7.31 2.12
N ARG A 91 4.38 -6.31 2.96
CA ARG A 91 3.49 -5.16 3.19
C ARG A 91 4.32 -3.89 3.18
N PHE A 92 3.78 -2.85 2.58
CA PHE A 92 4.37 -1.52 2.68
C PHE A 92 3.81 -0.86 3.94
N VAL A 93 4.68 -0.61 4.91
CA VAL A 93 4.30 -0.03 6.20
C VAL A 93 4.67 1.43 6.23
N VAL A 94 3.76 2.27 6.69
CA VAL A 94 3.99 3.70 6.88
C VAL A 94 3.63 4.08 8.31
N LEU A 95 4.60 4.62 9.04
CA LEU A 95 4.39 5.25 10.32
C LEU A 95 4.18 6.75 10.11
N HIS A 96 2.93 7.20 10.16
CA HIS A 96 2.56 8.60 9.95
C HIS A 96 1.67 9.08 11.10
N GLY A 97 2.02 10.22 11.70
CA GLY A 97 1.37 10.72 12.91
C GLY A 97 1.49 9.75 14.08
N GLN A 98 0.34 9.28 14.57
CA GLN A 98 0.20 8.31 15.68
C GLN A 98 -0.33 6.96 15.21
N CYS A 99 -0.22 6.65 13.92
CA CYS A 99 -0.75 5.43 13.33
C CYS A 99 0.32 4.70 12.51
N LEU A 100 0.34 3.38 12.64
CA LEU A 100 0.94 2.47 11.67
C LEU A 100 -0.10 2.13 10.61
N PHE A 101 0.23 2.31 9.34
CA PHE A 101 -0.61 1.97 8.21
C PHE A 101 0.02 0.82 7.42
N PHE A 102 -0.79 -0.16 7.04
CA PHE A 102 -0.37 -1.32 6.29
C PHE A 102 -1.01 -1.30 4.91
N TYR A 103 -0.18 -1.22 3.87
CA TYR A 103 -0.61 -1.25 2.48
C TYR A 103 -0.20 -2.58 1.84
N LEU A 104 -0.95 -3.03 0.85
CA LEU A 104 -0.56 -4.20 0.06
C LEU A 104 0.63 -3.83 -0.82
N LEU A 105 0.58 -2.67 -1.47
CA LEU A 105 1.62 -2.10 -2.30
C LEU A 105 1.88 -0.64 -1.93
N SER A 106 3.08 -0.14 -2.21
CA SER A 106 3.45 1.27 -1.99
C SER A 106 2.70 2.27 -2.88
N THR A 107 1.99 1.78 -3.89
CA THR A 107 1.16 2.58 -4.81
C THR A 107 -0.31 2.61 -4.43
N ASP A 108 -0.69 1.88 -3.37
CA ASP A 108 -2.08 1.86 -2.92
C ASP A 108 -2.45 3.21 -2.29
N LEU A 109 -3.59 3.75 -2.71
CA LEU A 109 -4.09 5.04 -2.23
C LEU A 109 -4.72 4.95 -0.83
N SER A 110 -5.07 3.74 -0.40
CA SER A 110 -5.70 3.48 0.88
C SER A 110 -5.03 2.29 1.58
N PRO A 111 -4.80 2.36 2.89
CA PRO A 111 -4.27 1.25 3.64
C PRO A 111 -5.28 0.09 3.69
N GLN A 112 -4.77 -1.13 3.76
CA GLN A 112 -5.56 -2.34 4.05
C GLN A 112 -5.96 -2.38 5.52
N ASP A 113 -5.06 -1.94 6.40
CA ASP A 113 -5.29 -1.90 7.84
C ASP A 113 -4.49 -0.77 8.50
N SER A 114 -4.86 -0.41 9.72
CA SER A 114 -4.15 0.58 10.52
C SER A 114 -4.16 0.22 12.01
N THR A 115 -3.10 0.59 12.71
CA THR A 115 -2.98 0.40 14.16
C THR A 115 -2.56 1.70 14.82
N LEU A 116 -3.31 2.15 15.82
CA LEU A 116 -2.93 3.31 16.63
C LEU A 116 -1.72 2.95 17.50
N LEU A 117 -0.73 3.84 17.57
CA LEU A 117 0.41 3.66 18.48
C LEU A 117 -0.03 3.57 19.95
N ALA A 118 -1.13 4.23 20.32
CA ALA A 118 -1.69 4.13 21.66
C ALA A 118 -2.14 2.70 22.02
N ASP A 119 -2.50 1.90 21.01
CA ASP A 119 -2.91 0.51 21.20
C ASP A 119 -1.73 -0.47 21.20
N VAL A 120 -0.52 -0.01 20.85
CA VAL A 120 0.69 -0.83 20.98
C VAL A 120 1.10 -0.90 22.45
N VAL A 121 1.19 -2.10 22.98
CA VAL A 121 1.60 -2.36 24.38
C VAL A 121 3.05 -2.81 24.48
N GLU A 122 3.58 -3.42 23.43
CA GLU A 122 4.92 -3.99 23.45
C GLU A 122 5.51 -4.04 22.04
N VAL A 123 6.79 -3.70 21.95
CA VAL A 123 7.62 -3.95 20.77
C VAL A 123 8.85 -4.71 21.22
N GLY A 124 9.10 -5.88 20.63
CA GLY A 124 10.16 -6.77 21.07
C GLY A 124 10.93 -7.38 19.92
N SER A 125 12.17 -7.78 20.16
CA SER A 125 12.99 -8.48 19.16
C SER A 125 12.58 -9.95 19.07
N LEU A 126 12.57 -10.49 17.86
CA LEU A 126 12.45 -11.92 17.61
C LEU A 126 13.83 -12.52 17.32
N PRO A 127 14.00 -13.85 17.52
CA PRO A 127 15.21 -14.53 17.08
C PRO A 127 15.47 -14.25 15.60
N GLU A 128 16.73 -13.95 15.25
CA GLU A 128 17.13 -13.81 13.85
C GLU A 128 16.94 -15.17 13.16
N VAL A 129 16.10 -15.19 12.12
CA VAL A 129 15.84 -16.40 11.34
C VAL A 129 16.67 -16.32 10.07
N ARG A 130 17.59 -17.27 9.90
CA ARG A 130 18.20 -17.53 8.59
C ARG A 130 17.20 -18.29 7.75
N ARG A 131 16.69 -17.68 6.68
CA ARG A 131 15.97 -18.44 5.65
C ARG A 131 16.97 -19.24 4.83
N GLU A 132 16.48 -20.21 4.04
CA GLU A 132 17.29 -21.13 3.23
C GLU A 132 18.30 -20.42 2.30
N ASP A 133 18.06 -19.15 1.96
CA ASP A 133 18.90 -18.32 1.09
C ASP A 133 20.14 -17.69 1.78
N ASP A 134 20.45 -18.06 3.03
CA ASP A 134 21.60 -17.60 3.83
C ASP A 134 21.59 -16.07 4.16
N GLU A 135 20.49 -15.38 3.88
CA GLU A 135 20.30 -13.96 4.19
C GLU A 135 19.82 -13.78 5.65
N ILE A 136 20.58 -13.03 6.44
CA ILE A 136 20.20 -12.70 7.83
C ILE A 136 19.02 -11.73 7.78
N ARG A 137 17.86 -12.16 8.28
CA ARG A 137 16.71 -11.29 8.46
C ARG A 137 16.56 -10.89 9.92
N TYR A 138 16.40 -9.59 10.13
CA TYR A 138 16.13 -8.99 11.42
C TYR A 138 14.63 -9.00 11.64
N SER A 139 14.22 -9.56 12.77
CA SER A 139 12.82 -9.77 13.07
C SER A 139 12.45 -9.14 14.40
N PHE A 140 11.24 -8.59 14.46
CA PHE A 140 10.67 -7.97 15.66
C PHE A 140 9.17 -8.21 15.67
N TYR A 141 8.51 -7.99 16.80
CA TYR A 141 7.06 -8.01 16.88
C TYR A 141 6.52 -6.72 17.48
N VAL A 142 5.26 -6.44 17.13
CA VAL A 142 4.44 -5.38 17.70
C VAL A 142 3.18 -6.03 18.27
N LEU A 143 2.98 -5.95 19.58
CA LEU A 143 1.80 -6.47 20.26
C LEU A 143 0.83 -5.33 20.58
N THR A 144 -0.43 -5.56 20.28
CA THR A 144 -1.52 -4.63 20.57
C THR A 144 -2.27 -5.00 21.86
N ARG A 145 -3.02 -4.06 22.42
CA ARG A 145 -3.88 -4.25 23.60
C ARG A 145 -4.90 -5.37 23.42
N GLN A 146 -5.32 -5.62 22.18
CA GLN A 146 -6.31 -6.63 21.83
C GLN A 146 -5.70 -8.03 21.67
N GLY A 147 -4.38 -8.18 21.85
CA GLY A 147 -3.68 -9.46 21.69
C GLY A 147 -3.24 -9.74 20.26
N LEU A 148 -3.52 -8.87 19.30
CA LEU A 148 -3.00 -8.99 17.94
C LEU A 148 -1.50 -8.68 17.95
N ARG A 149 -0.70 -9.63 17.45
CA ARG A 149 0.76 -9.57 17.36
C ARG A 149 1.18 -9.59 15.90
N PHE A 150 1.75 -8.49 15.43
CA PHE A 150 2.40 -8.42 14.13
C PHE A 150 3.84 -8.87 14.29
N GLU A 151 4.24 -9.92 13.58
CA GLU A 151 5.65 -10.27 13.45
C GLU A 151 6.17 -9.70 12.14
N CYS A 152 7.25 -8.95 12.23
CA CYS A 152 7.84 -8.19 11.15
C CYS A 152 9.25 -8.69 10.89
N SER A 153 9.65 -8.74 9.62
CA SER A 153 10.98 -9.17 9.19
C SER A 153 11.49 -8.28 8.06
N SER A 154 12.76 -7.88 8.16
CA SER A 154 13.48 -7.10 7.14
C SER A 154 14.89 -7.62 6.93
N ALA A 155 15.39 -7.50 5.70
CA ALA A 155 16.80 -7.73 5.37
C ALA A 155 17.73 -6.62 5.93
N SER A 156 17.17 -5.47 6.35
CA SER A 156 17.92 -4.34 6.88
C SER A 156 17.82 -4.24 8.40
N LYS A 157 18.98 -4.32 9.07
CA LYS A 157 19.10 -4.11 10.53
C LYS A 157 18.64 -2.72 10.94
N LEU A 158 19.05 -1.73 10.15
CA LEU A 158 18.80 -0.32 10.42
C LEU A 158 17.32 0.02 10.33
N GLN A 159 16.61 -0.58 9.36
CA GLN A 159 15.16 -0.46 9.25
C GLN A 159 14.44 -1.08 10.46
N SER A 160 14.87 -2.26 10.92
CA SER A 160 14.30 -2.91 12.10
C SER A 160 14.55 -2.12 13.38
N GLN A 161 15.75 -1.53 13.53
CA GLN A 161 16.08 -0.69 14.68
C GLN A 161 15.27 0.60 14.71
N LEU A 162 15.07 1.27 13.57
CA LEU A 162 14.25 2.48 13.47
C LEU A 162 12.77 2.22 13.78
N CYS A 163 12.25 1.02 13.50
CA CYS A 163 10.89 0.64 13.86
C CYS A 163 10.71 0.39 15.38
N CYS A 164 11.78 0.07 16.10
CA CYS A 164 11.73 -0.32 17.51
C CYS A 164 12.10 0.83 18.49
N THR A 165 12.46 2.01 17.98
CA THR A 165 12.77 3.23 18.75
C THR A 165 11.61 4.22 18.75
#